data_AF-A0A920SES5-F1
#
_entry.id   AF-A0A920SES5-F1
#
_cell.length_a   1.000
_cell.length_b   1.000
_cell.length_c   1.000
_cell.angle_alpha   90.00
_cell.angle_beta   90.00
_cell.angle_gamma   90.00
#
_symmetry.space_group_name_H-M   'P 1'
#
loop_
_entity.id
_entity.type
_entity.pdbx_description
1 polymer ?
#
loop_
_entity_poly.entity_id
_entity_poly.type
_entity_poly.pdbx_seq_one_letter_code
_entity_poly.pdbx_strand_id
1 'polypeptide(L)' 'MQLGRPVKWTATRSEGYQSTTHGRDHIQYVEMAATRDGKITGVRSVVYAGMGAYLSTAGPGVPTILHGLMYSGT' A
#
# COMPACT_ATOMS: atom_id res chain seq x y z
N MET A 1 -15.21 -30.81 2.48
CA MET A 1 -13.93 -31.43 2.92
C MET A 1 -13.75 -32.75 2.19
N GLN A 2 -12.78 -32.85 1.27
CA GLN A 2 -12.67 -34.00 0.38
C GLN A 2 -11.88 -35.18 0.98
N LEU A 3 -10.97 -34.93 1.92
CA LEU A 3 -10.02 -35.94 2.42
C LEU A 3 -10.41 -36.60 3.75
N GLY A 4 -11.41 -36.06 4.47
CA GLY A 4 -11.90 -36.60 5.74
C GLY A 4 -10.85 -36.70 6.88
N ARG A 5 -9.68 -36.08 6.72
CA ARG A 5 -8.55 -36.14 7.65
C ARG A 5 -7.86 -34.78 7.77
N PRO A 6 -7.18 -34.48 8.89
CA PRO A 6 -6.42 -33.24 9.05
C PRO A 6 -5.32 -33.08 7.99
N VAL A 7 -5.09 -31.84 7.54
CA VAL A 7 -4.05 -31.50 6.56
C VAL A 7 -3.22 -30.34 7.12
N LYS A 8 -1.89 -30.47 7.04
CA LYS A 8 -0.95 -29.37 7.22
C LYS A 8 -0.51 -28.87 5.86
N TRP A 9 -0.59 -27.56 5.64
CA TRP A 9 -0.08 -26.92 4.44
C TRP A 9 0.86 -25.77 4.81
N THR A 10 1.89 -25.58 3.99
CA THR A 10 2.85 -24.48 4.11
C THR A 10 3.26 -24.07 2.72
N ALA A 11 3.05 -22.80 2.38
CA ALA A 11 3.45 -22.26 1.08
C ALA A 11 4.96 -22.35 0.89
N THR A 12 5.39 -22.63 -0.33
CA THR A 12 6.74 -22.29 -0.77
C THR A 12 6.89 -20.77 -0.85
N ARG A 13 8.15 -20.30 -0.85
CA ARG A 13 8.44 -18.87 -1.00
C ARG A 13 7.86 -18.29 -2.30
N SER A 14 7.98 -19.03 -3.40
CA SER A 14 7.50 -18.60 -4.72
C SER A 14 5.98 -18.55 -4.78
N GLU A 15 5.29 -19.55 -4.22
CA GLU A 15 3.82 -19.52 -4.10
C GLU A 15 3.37 -18.32 -3.28
N GLY A 16 4.01 -18.06 -2.13
CA GLY A 16 3.71 -16.88 -1.32
C GLY A 16 3.89 -15.58 -2.11
N TYR A 17 4.99 -15.44 -2.85
CA TYR A 17 5.24 -14.26 -3.65
C TYR A 17 4.18 -14.02 -4.74
N GLN A 18 3.66 -15.07 -5.37
CA GLN A 18 2.68 -14.94 -6.45
C GLN A 18 1.23 -14.80 -5.96
N SER A 19 0.89 -15.48 -4.85
CA SER A 19 -0.51 -15.61 -4.40
C SER A 19 -0.91 -14.60 -3.32
N THR A 20 0.05 -14.00 -2.63
CA THR A 20 -0.25 -13.04 -1.56
C THR A 20 -0.49 -11.64 -2.09
N THR A 21 -1.02 -10.79 -1.23
CA THR A 21 -1.34 -9.41 -1.56
C THR A 21 -0.09 -8.54 -1.65
N HIS A 22 -0.03 -7.74 -2.71
CA HIS A 22 0.95 -6.67 -2.91
C HIS A 22 0.25 -5.32 -3.01
N GLY A 23 1.00 -4.24 -2.84
CA GLY A 23 0.45 -2.88 -2.93
C GLY A 23 1.50 -1.78 -2.79
N ARG A 24 2.72 -2.00 -3.29
CA ARG A 24 3.88 -1.11 -3.01
C ARG A 24 4.33 -0.27 -4.21
N ASP A 25 3.67 -0.44 -5.35
CA ASP A 25 4.03 0.31 -6.55
C ASP A 25 3.36 1.67 -6.51
N HIS A 26 4.15 2.73 -6.27
CA HIS A 26 3.69 4.11 -6.15
C HIS A 26 4.49 5.03 -7.07
N ILE A 27 3.78 5.85 -7.84
CA ILE A 27 4.32 7.04 -8.51
C ILE A 27 3.63 8.25 -7.90
N GLN A 28 4.41 9.13 -7.28
CA GLN A 28 3.89 10.24 -6.49
C GLN A 28 4.33 11.58 -7.06
N TYR A 29 3.36 12.48 -7.20
CA TYR A 29 3.59 13.88 -7.53
C TYR A 29 3.22 14.69 -6.30
N VAL A 30 4.24 15.24 -5.63
CA VAL A 30 4.08 15.95 -4.36
C VAL A 30 4.44 17.40 -4.54
N GLU A 31 3.56 18.28 -4.06
CA GLU A 31 3.76 19.72 -4.00
C GLU A 31 3.60 20.17 -2.55
N MET A 32 4.39 21.18 -2.17
CA MET A 32 4.40 21.72 -0.81
C MET A 32 4.35 23.23 -0.85
N ALA A 33 3.56 23.81 0.05
CA ALA A 33 3.57 25.24 0.35
C ALA A 33 4.31 25.47 1.67
N ALA A 34 5.22 26.44 1.68
CA ALA A 34 5.96 26.84 2.88
C ALA A 34 6.21 28.35 2.91
N THR A 35 6.39 28.89 4.12
CA THR A 35 6.81 30.28 4.34
C THR A 35 8.33 30.43 4.17
N ARG A 36 8.83 31.67 4.05
CA ARG A 36 10.28 31.92 3.88
C ARG A 36 11.12 31.49 5.08
N ASP A 37 10.55 31.50 6.27
CA ASP A 37 11.12 31.02 7.53
C ASP A 37 11.02 29.49 7.69
N GLY A 38 10.48 28.77 6.71
CA GLY A 38 10.51 27.30 6.66
C GLY A 38 9.28 26.59 7.23
N LYS A 39 8.22 27.31 7.61
CA LYS A 39 6.98 26.70 8.09
C LYS A 39 6.17 26.13 6.92
N ILE A 40 5.89 24.83 6.95
CA ILE A 40 5.00 24.16 5.99
C ILE A 40 3.55 24.59 6.26
N THR A 41 2.84 25.01 5.22
CA THR A 41 1.43 25.44 5.29
C THR A 41 0.48 24.53 4.53
N GLY A 42 0.99 23.65 3.68
CA GLY A 42 0.19 22.66 2.98
C GLY A 42 1.02 21.68 2.18
N VAL A 43 0.47 20.49 1.96
CA VAL A 43 1.01 19.45 1.09
C VAL A 43 -0.13 18.95 0.20
N ARG A 44 0.13 18.83 -1.09
CA ARG A 44 -0.76 18.19 -2.05
C ARG A 44 -0.01 17.02 -2.67
N SER A 45 -0.65 15.85 -2.71
CA SER A 45 -0.09 14.68 -3.37
C SER A 45 -1.10 14.04 -4.32
N VAL A 46 -0.62 13.65 -5.49
CA VAL A 46 -1.33 12.76 -6.42
C VAL A 46 -0.52 11.48 -6.52
N VAL A 47 -1.15 10.35 -6.17
CA VAL A 47 -0.52 9.04 -6.15
C VAL A 47 -1.18 8.14 -7.18
N TYR A 48 -0.40 7.70 -8.17
CA TYR A 48 -0.76 6.58 -9.05
C TYR A 48 -0.18 5.31 -8.44
N ALA A 49 -1.01 4.29 -8.28
CA ALA A 49 -0.61 3.07 -7.60
C ALA A 49 -1.07 1.81 -8.34
N GLY A 50 -0.18 0.81 -8.38
CA GLY A 50 -0.48 -0.51 -8.93
C GLY A 50 -1.35 -1.33 -7.97
N MET A 51 -2.62 -1.53 -8.32
CA MET A 51 -3.61 -2.22 -7.48
C MET A 51 -3.68 -3.74 -7.72
N GLY A 52 -2.96 -4.24 -8.71
CA GLY A 52 -3.04 -5.64 -9.12
C GLY A 52 -4.39 -6.01 -9.75
N ALA A 53 -4.60 -7.30 -9.97
CA ALA A 53 -5.80 -7.82 -10.64
C ALA A 53 -7.04 -7.86 -9.73
N TYR A 54 -6.85 -7.87 -8.41
CA TYR A 54 -7.92 -7.97 -7.41
C TYR A 54 -7.67 -7.02 -6.25
N LEU A 55 -8.72 -6.34 -5.82
CA LEU A 55 -8.66 -5.43 -4.67
C LEU A 55 -8.72 -6.23 -3.37
N SER A 56 -7.61 -6.23 -2.64
CA SER A 56 -7.56 -6.59 -1.23
C SER A 56 -7.79 -5.36 -0.34
N THR A 57 -7.77 -5.49 0.98
CA THR A 57 -7.76 -4.33 1.89
C THR A 57 -6.49 -3.49 1.71
N ALA A 58 -5.32 -4.13 1.54
CA ALA A 58 -4.05 -3.42 1.45
C ALA A 58 -3.85 -2.76 0.08
N GLY A 59 -4.46 -3.29 -1.01
CA GLY A 59 -4.38 -2.69 -2.34
C GLY A 59 -4.70 -1.20 -2.36
N PRO A 60 -5.96 -0.79 -2.08
CA PRO A 60 -6.34 0.62 -2.01
C PRO A 60 -5.92 1.29 -0.70
N GLY A 61 -5.74 0.54 0.39
CA GLY A 61 -5.35 1.09 1.69
C GLY A 61 -3.94 1.68 1.69
N VAL A 62 -2.98 1.04 1.01
CA VAL A 62 -1.58 1.48 0.97
C VAL A 62 -1.40 2.86 0.30
N PRO A 63 -1.95 3.18 -0.89
CA PRO A 63 -1.78 4.51 -1.47
C PRO A 63 -2.66 5.59 -0.84
N THR A 64 -3.65 5.22 -0.02
CA THR A 64 -4.60 6.15 0.60
C THR A 64 -4.34 6.32 2.09
N ILE A 65 -5.10 5.67 2.98
CA ILE A 65 -5.07 5.95 4.41
C ILE A 65 -3.75 5.58 5.07
N LEU A 66 -3.06 4.52 4.62
CA LEU A 66 -1.81 4.08 5.25
C LEU A 66 -0.62 4.96 4.87
N HIS A 67 -0.67 5.63 3.72
CA HIS A 67 0.39 6.48 3.21
C HIS A 67 0.09 7.97 3.36
N GLY A 68 -1.16 8.38 3.11
CA GLY A 68 -1.61 9.76 3.18
C GLY A 68 -1.40 10.37 4.57
N LEU A 69 -1.62 9.59 5.63
CA LEU A 69 -1.35 10.01 7.00
C LEU A 69 0.14 10.22 7.29
N MET A 70 1.04 9.58 6.53
CA MET A 70 2.48 9.79 6.69
C MET A 70 2.93 11.19 6.24
N TYR A 71 2.18 11.85 5.34
CA TYR A 71 2.59 13.15 4.81
C TYR A 71 2.58 14.27 5.86
N SER A 72 1.68 14.23 6.86
CA SER A 72 1.65 15.23 7.93
C SER A 72 2.63 14.94 9.08
N GLY A 73 3.28 13.76 9.07
CA GLY A 73 4.28 13.37 10.07
C GLY A 73 3.74 13.12 11.49
N THR A 74 2.44 12.84 11.63
CA THR A 74 1.74 12.64 12.92
C THR A 74 1.06 11.30 13.00
#